data_AF-A0A6M0CFL6-F1
#
_entry.id   AF-A0A6M0CFL6-F1
#
_cell.length_a   1.000
_cell.length_b   1.000
_cell.length_c   1.000
_cell.angle_alpha   90.00
_cell.angle_beta   90.00
_cell.angle_gamma   90.00
#
_symmetry.space_group_name_H-M   'P 1'
#
loop_
_entity.id
_entity.type
_entity.pdbx_description
1 polymer ?
#
loop_
_entity_poly.entity_id
_entity_poly.type
_entity_poly.pdbx_seq_one_letter_code
_entity_poly.pdbx_strand_id
1 'polypeptide(L)'
;MQLKLTDKKLPFGAILLIAPFFFWGTAMVAMKGVIPDTTPLFMAGVRIVPAGILVLLVALLQGRKQPNSWKAWLWISIFALVDGALFQGFLAEGLVRTDAGLGSVAIDSQPLAVAILRLWLFQERIGAWGWLGLAIGLVGISLIGL
;
A
#
# COMPACT_ATOMS: atom_id res chain seq x y z
N MET A 1 -7.02 2.32 -25.57
CA MET A 1 -6.16 3.49 -25.34
C MET A 1 -4.83 2.99 -24.78
N GLN A 2 -3.88 2.68 -25.66
CA GLN A 2 -2.57 2.18 -25.27
C GLN A 2 -1.79 3.34 -24.62
N LEU A 3 -1.44 3.19 -23.34
CA LEU A 3 -0.54 4.11 -22.65
C LEU A 3 0.78 4.10 -23.43
N LYS A 4 1.07 5.18 -24.16
CA LYS A 4 2.42 5.52 -24.62
C LYS A 4 3.29 5.68 -23.38
N LEU A 5 3.85 4.59 -22.88
CA LEU A 5 4.96 4.60 -21.97
C LEU A 5 6.07 5.35 -22.70
N THR A 6 6.32 6.58 -22.27
CA THR A 6 7.40 7.39 -22.81
C THR A 6 8.68 6.67 -22.44
N ASP A 7 9.35 6.07 -23.43
CA ASP A 7 10.70 5.49 -23.36
C ASP A 7 11.77 6.58 -23.09
N LYS A 8 11.55 7.43 -22.09
CA LYS A 8 12.64 8.16 -21.45
C LYS A 8 13.31 7.14 -20.55
N LYS A 9 14.44 6.59 -21.02
CA LYS A 9 15.41 5.89 -20.17
C LYS A 9 15.87 6.86 -19.08
N LEU A 10 15.11 6.93 -17.98
CA LEU A 10 15.48 7.69 -16.81
C LEU A 10 16.79 7.07 -16.32
N PRO A 11 17.89 7.84 -16.19
CA PRO A 11 19.19 7.30 -15.77
C PRO A 11 19.10 6.62 -14.38
N PHE A 12 18.07 6.95 -13.61
CA PHE A 12 17.75 6.39 -12.29
C PHE A 12 16.44 5.57 -12.27
N GLY A 13 15.95 5.10 -13.42
CA GLY A 13 14.67 4.39 -13.52
C GLY A 13 14.59 3.16 -12.62
N ALA A 14 15.66 2.37 -12.53
CA ALA A 14 15.73 1.22 -11.63
C ALA A 14 15.62 1.62 -10.15
N ILE A 15 16.27 2.73 -9.75
CA ILE A 15 16.19 3.24 -8.37
C ILE A 15 14.77 3.69 -8.05
N LEU A 16 14.10 4.38 -8.97
CA LEU A 16 12.71 4.79 -8.79
C LEU A 16 11.73 3.62 -8.68
N LEU A 17 12.03 2.48 -9.32
CA LEU A 17 11.23 1.26 -9.21
C LEU A 17 11.48 0.50 -7.90
N ILE A 18 12.69 0.54 -7.36
CA ILE A 18 13.06 -0.15 -6.11
C ILE A 18 12.71 0.68 -4.87
N ALA A 19 12.77 2.01 -4.98
CA ALA A 19 12.57 2.94 -3.88
C ALA A 19 11.29 2.68 -3.06
N PRO A 20 10.10 2.44 -3.66
CA PRO A 20 8.90 2.15 -2.87
C PRO A 20 9.06 0.94 -1.96
N PHE A 21 9.66 -0.15 -2.45
CA PHE A 21 9.88 -1.37 -1.66
C PHE A 21 10.89 -1.14 -0.53
N PHE A 22 11.97 -0.40 -0.82
CA PHE A 22 12.96 -0.04 0.19
C PHE A 22 12.36 0.84 1.29
N PHE A 23 11.67 1.92 0.92
CA PHE A 23 11.04 2.82 1.88
C PHE A 23 9.90 2.16 2.66
N TRP A 24 9.16 1.24 2.04
CA TRP A 24 8.09 0.51 2.72
C TRP A 24 8.62 -0.47 3.77
N GLY A 25 9.59 -1.31 3.40
CA GLY A 25 10.20 -2.25 4.34
C GLY A 25 10.90 -1.55 5.52
N THR A 26 11.66 -0.48 5.24
CA THR A 26 12.30 0.32 6.30
C THR A 26 11.30 1.07 7.17
N ALA A 27 10.16 1.50 6.62
CA ALA A 27 9.12 2.16 7.39
C ALA A 27 8.52 1.25 8.47
N MET A 28 8.36 -0.06 8.23
CA MET A 28 7.83 -0.99 9.26
C MET A 28 8.76 -1.10 10.46
N VAL A 29 10.07 -1.14 10.22
CA VAL A 29 11.08 -1.17 11.29
C VAL A 29 11.05 0.14 12.08
N ALA A 30 11.01 1.28 11.39
CA ALA A 30 10.91 2.59 12.03
C ALA A 30 9.61 2.74 12.84
N MET A 31 8.48 2.31 12.30
CA MET A 31 7.20 2.33 13.00
C MET A 31 7.24 1.46 14.26
N LYS A 32 7.74 0.23 14.17
CA LYS A 32 7.84 -0.65 15.33
C LYS A 32 8.74 -0.05 16.42
N GLY A 33 9.80 0.66 16.04
CA GLY A 33 10.68 1.37 16.96
C GLY A 33 10.02 2.54 17.69
N VAL A 34 9.09 3.25 17.06
CA VAL A 34 8.44 4.47 17.61
C VAL A 34 7.06 4.17 18.25
N ILE A 35 6.50 2.98 17.99
CA ILE A 35 5.19 2.55 18.53
C ILE A 35 5.16 2.60 20.07
N PRO A 36 6.21 2.20 20.82
CA PRO A 36 6.18 2.26 22.28
C PRO A 36 6.05 3.69 22.83
N ASP A 37 6.51 4.69 22.07
CA ASP A 37 6.55 6.10 22.49
C ASP A 37 5.33 6.91 22.04
N THR A 38 4.43 6.31 21.25
CA THR A 38 3.31 6.99 20.61
C THR A 38 2.06 6.12 20.55
N THR A 39 0.90 6.69 20.20
CA THR A 39 -0.28 5.86 19.92
C THR A 39 -0.31 5.46 18.44
N PRO A 40 -0.80 4.25 18.08
CA PRO A 40 -0.84 3.78 16.69
C PRO A 40 -1.55 4.74 15.73
N LEU A 41 -2.68 5.30 16.18
CA LEU A 41 -3.47 6.24 15.38
C LEU A 41 -2.75 7.58 15.19
N PHE A 42 -2.04 8.07 16.22
CA PHE A 42 -1.24 9.27 16.12
C PHE A 42 -0.08 9.08 15.13
N MET A 43 0.62 7.95 15.21
CA MET A 43 1.66 7.59 14.25
C MET A 43 1.14 7.53 12.81
N ALA A 44 -0.01 6.86 12.59
CA ALA A 44 -0.64 6.81 11.27
C ALA A 44 -0.98 8.22 10.74
N GLY A 45 -1.53 9.09 11.60
CA GLY A 45 -1.84 10.48 11.27
C GLY A 45 -0.61 11.30 10.87
N VAL A 46 0.47 11.23 11.66
CA VAL A 46 1.73 11.92 11.39
C VAL A 46 2.40 11.43 10.10
N ARG A 47 2.13 10.19 9.65
CA ARG A 47 2.62 9.71 8.36
C ARG A 47 1.79 10.25 7.19
N ILE A 48 0.47 10.18 7.29
CA ILE A 48 -0.43 10.47 6.16
C ILE A 48 -0.67 11.96 5.95
N VAL A 49 -0.81 12.74 7.02
CA VAL A 49 -1.14 14.17 6.89
C VAL A 49 -0.02 14.94 6.18
N PRO A 50 1.26 14.84 6.58
CA PRO A 50 2.35 15.51 5.87
C PRO A 50 2.52 14.97 4.44
N ALA A 51 2.39 13.66 4.23
CA ALA A 51 2.47 13.07 2.89
C ALA A 51 1.37 13.61 1.97
N GLY A 52 0.13 13.70 2.46
CA GLY A 52 -1.00 14.27 1.73
C GLY A 52 -0.79 15.74 1.38
N ILE A 53 -0.28 16.55 2.33
CA ILE A 53 0.07 17.96 2.08
C ILE A 53 1.11 18.06 0.98
N LEU A 54 2.19 17.28 1.04
CA LEU A 54 3.24 17.28 0.02
C LEU A 54 2.70 16.91 -1.37
N VAL A 55 1.85 15.89 -1.45
CA VAL A 55 1.22 15.48 -2.73
C VAL A 55 0.32 16.59 -3.27
N LEU A 56 -0.49 17.23 -2.43
CA LEU A 56 -1.35 18.34 -2.83
C LEU A 56 -0.54 19.55 -3.31
N LEU A 57 0.55 19.91 -2.60
CA LEU A 57 1.45 20.97 -3.01
C LEU A 57 2.07 20.70 -4.38
N VAL A 58 2.59 19.49 -4.61
CA VAL A 58 3.14 19.10 -5.91
C VAL A 58 2.07 19.13 -7.00
N ALA A 59 0.85 18.69 -6.71
CA ALA A 59 -0.26 18.74 -7.66
C ALA A 59 -0.65 20.18 -8.04
N LEU A 60 -0.64 21.10 -7.07
CA LEU A 60 -0.87 22.53 -7.29
C LEU A 60 0.24 23.15 -8.15
N LEU A 61 1.50 22.88 -7.84
CA LEU A 61 2.65 23.36 -8.62
C LEU A 61 2.65 22.84 -10.06
N GLN A 62 2.14 21.63 -10.29
CA GLN A 62 1.97 21.07 -11.64
C GLN A 62 0.71 21.57 -12.36
N GLY A 63 -0.11 22.43 -11.73
CA GLY A 63 -1.35 22.94 -12.32
C GLY A 63 -2.38 21.84 -12.61
N ARG A 64 -2.40 20.75 -11.83
CA ARG A 64 -3.35 19.65 -12.07
C ARG A 64 -4.77 20.08 -11.76
N LYS A 65 -5.71 19.64 -12.59
CA LYS A 65 -7.15 19.91 -12.41
C LYS A 65 -7.63 19.27 -11.11
N GLN A 66 -8.30 20.07 -10.28
CA GLN A 66 -8.92 19.60 -9.05
C GLN A 66 -10.23 18.86 -9.35
N PRO A 67 -10.68 17.96 -8.46
CA PRO A 67 -11.95 17.28 -8.60
C PRO A 67 -13.12 18.27 -8.52
N ASN A 68 -13.91 18.32 -9.58
CA ASN A 68 -14.98 19.31 -9.75
C ASN A 68 -16.41 18.75 -9.56
N SER A 69 -16.55 17.46 -9.20
CA SER A 69 -17.86 16.83 -9.06
C SER A 69 -18.06 16.24 -7.66
N TRP A 70 -19.32 16.27 -7.18
CA TRP A 70 -19.70 15.62 -5.93
C TRP A 70 -19.34 14.13 -5.93
N LYS A 71 -19.55 13.44 -7.07
CA LYS A 71 -19.17 12.04 -7.23
C LYS A 71 -17.66 11.81 -7.06
N ALA A 72 -16.82 12.73 -7.56
CA ALA A 72 -15.37 12.64 -7.36
C ALA A 72 -15.00 12.80 -5.89
N TRP A 73 -15.59 13.78 -5.20
CA TRP A 73 -15.37 13.98 -3.76
C TRP A 73 -15.88 12.81 -2.91
N LEU A 74 -17.00 12.19 -3.28
CA LEU A 74 -17.49 10.98 -2.62
C LEU A 74 -16.48 9.84 -2.74
N TRP A 75 -15.98 9.55 -3.94
CA TRP A 75 -14.97 8.51 -4.14
C TRP A 75 -13.66 8.80 -3.41
N ILE A 76 -13.21 10.05 -3.42
CA ILE A 76 -12.03 10.48 -2.66
C ILE A 76 -12.25 10.27 -1.16
N SER A 77 -13.43 10.60 -0.65
CA SER A 77 -13.77 10.46 0.77
C SER A 77 -13.84 8.98 1.18
N ILE A 78 -14.44 8.12 0.35
CA ILE A 78 -14.48 6.67 0.59
C ILE A 78 -13.06 6.10 0.57
N PHE A 79 -12.23 6.50 -0.39
CA PHE A 79 -10.84 6.05 -0.46
C PHE A 79 -10.04 6.52 0.76
N ALA A 80 -10.17 7.79 1.14
CA ALA A 80 -9.51 8.34 2.33
C ALA A 80 -9.96 7.64 3.62
N LEU A 81 -11.23 7.25 3.73
CA LEU A 81 -11.72 6.49 4.89
C LEU A 81 -11.15 5.06 4.91
N VAL A 82 -11.24 4.33 3.79
CA VAL A 82 -10.88 2.91 3.75
C VAL A 82 -9.36 2.72 3.75
N ASP A 83 -8.65 3.39 2.86
CA ASP A 83 -7.21 3.24 2.68
C ASP A 83 -6.42 4.20 3.58
N GLY A 84 -6.87 5.45 3.68
CA GLY A 84 -6.20 6.46 4.49
C GLY A 84 -6.38 6.23 5.99
N ALA A 85 -7.61 6.04 6.48
CA ALA A 85 -7.87 5.96 7.91
C ALA A 85 -7.87 4.52 8.43
N LEU A 86 -8.73 3.65 7.87
CA LEU A 86 -8.94 2.30 8.38
C LEU A 86 -7.71 1.41 8.15
N PHE A 87 -7.21 1.33 6.90
CA PHE A 87 -6.06 0.49 6.58
C PHE A 87 -4.82 0.90 7.39
N GLN A 88 -4.51 2.20 7.45
CA GLN A 88 -3.32 2.67 8.16
C GLN A 88 -3.46 2.60 9.68
N GLY A 89 -4.67 2.81 10.22
CA GLY A 89 -4.96 2.61 11.64
C GLY A 89 -4.85 1.15 12.05
N PHE A 90 -5.46 0.23 11.29
CA PHE A 90 -5.36 -1.21 11.54
C PHE A 90 -3.95 -1.74 11.32
N LEU A 91 -3.21 -1.19 10.36
CA LEU A 91 -1.80 -1.49 10.17
C LEU A 91 -0.99 -1.13 11.42
N ALA A 92 -1.12 0.11 11.89
CA ALA A 92 -0.38 0.58 13.05
C ALA A 92 -0.75 -0.24 14.31
N GLU A 93 -2.03 -0.51 14.53
CA GLU A 93 -2.52 -1.34 15.65
C GLU A 93 -2.06 -2.80 15.54
N GLY A 94 -2.09 -3.37 14.33
CA GLY A 94 -1.59 -4.71 14.06
C GLY A 94 -0.10 -4.84 14.38
N LEU A 95 0.69 -3.81 14.04
CA LEU A 95 2.12 -3.75 14.30
C LEU A 95 2.47 -3.63 15.79
N VAL A 96 1.55 -3.17 16.64
CA VAL A 96 1.72 -3.27 18.10
C VAL A 96 1.85 -4.73 18.52
N ARG A 97 1.04 -5.61 17.91
CA ARG A 97 0.86 -7.02 18.29
C ARG A 97 1.74 -7.98 17.49
N THR A 98 2.50 -7.49 16.52
CA THR A 98 3.36 -8.29 15.63
C THR A 98 4.77 -7.70 15.53
N ASP A 99 5.71 -8.47 15.01
CA ASP A 99 7.05 -7.97 14.67
C ASP A 99 7.07 -7.26 13.32
N ALA A 100 8.05 -6.37 13.11
CA ALA A 100 8.17 -5.60 11.87
C ALA A 100 8.27 -6.51 10.62
N GLY A 101 8.97 -7.65 10.72
CA GLY A 101 9.05 -8.63 9.63
C GLY A 101 7.70 -9.28 9.33
N LEU A 102 7.00 -9.75 10.36
CA LEU A 102 5.67 -10.36 10.25
C LEU A 102 4.64 -9.37 9.70
N GLY A 103 4.64 -8.14 10.21
CA GLY A 103 3.77 -7.06 9.75
C GLY A 103 4.00 -6.72 8.29
N SER A 104 5.26 -6.61 7.84
CA SER A 104 5.60 -6.35 6.43
C SER A 104 5.06 -7.47 5.53
N VAL A 105 5.34 -8.72 5.86
CA VAL A 105 4.95 -9.89 5.06
C VAL A 105 3.42 -10.06 5.01
N ALA A 106 2.73 -9.78 6.11
CA ALA A 106 1.28 -9.82 6.15
C ALA A 106 0.65 -8.80 5.19
N ILE A 107 1.24 -7.63 5.00
CA ILE A 107 0.76 -6.64 4.03
C ILE A 107 1.12 -7.09 2.61
N ASP A 108 2.31 -7.65 2.41
CA ASP A 108 2.73 -8.18 1.11
C ASP A 108 1.87 -9.38 0.64
N SER A 109 0.99 -9.90 1.51
CA SER A 109 -0.06 -10.87 1.16
C SER A 109 -1.27 -10.26 0.45
N GLN A 110 -1.40 -8.93 0.41
CA GLN A 110 -2.50 -8.22 -0.28
C GLN A 110 -2.73 -8.69 -1.73
N PRO A 111 -1.70 -8.93 -2.57
CA PRO A 111 -1.89 -9.47 -3.91
C PRO A 111 -2.54 -10.86 -3.92
N LEU A 112 -2.28 -11.70 -2.91
CA LEU A 112 -2.94 -13.00 -2.76
C LEU A 112 -4.43 -12.81 -2.45
N ALA A 113 -4.75 -11.89 -1.54
CA ALA A 113 -6.14 -11.53 -1.23
C ALA A 113 -6.87 -10.98 -2.46
N VAL A 114 -6.23 -10.10 -3.24
CA VAL A 114 -6.77 -9.56 -4.49
C VAL A 114 -6.96 -10.66 -5.54
N ALA A 115 -6.01 -11.59 -5.67
CA ALA A 115 -6.11 -12.73 -6.59
C ALA A 115 -7.30 -13.65 -6.24
N ILE A 116 -7.59 -13.86 -4.95
CA ILE A 116 -8.78 -14.59 -4.49
C ILE A 116 -10.04 -13.77 -4.76
N LEU A 117 -10.05 -12.48 -4.42
CA LEU A 117 -11.19 -11.59 -4.64
C LEU A 117 -11.57 -11.49 -6.12
N ARG A 118 -10.61 -11.63 -7.04
CA ARG A 118 -10.83 -11.73 -8.48
C ARG A 118 -11.79 -12.87 -8.85
N LEU A 119 -11.73 -14.02 -8.17
CA LEU A 119 -12.65 -15.15 -8.40
C LEU A 119 -14.09 -14.72 -8.17
N TRP A 120 -14.32 -13.89 -7.15
CA TRP A 120 -15.64 -13.50 -6.69
C TRP A 120 -16.17 -12.25 -7.43
N LEU A 121 -15.37 -11.18 -7.49
CA LEU A 121 -15.76 -9.89 -8.07
C LEU A 121 -15.76 -9.88 -9.60
N PHE A 122 -14.83 -10.61 -10.24
CA PHE A 122 -14.65 -10.57 -11.68
C PHE A 122 -15.01 -11.91 -12.36
N GLN A 123 -15.40 -12.94 -11.59
CA GLN A 123 -15.76 -14.28 -12.09
C GLN A 123 -14.66 -14.92 -12.98
N GLU A 124 -13.42 -14.45 -12.87
CA GLU A 124 -12.31 -14.96 -13.66
C GLU A 124 -11.79 -16.26 -13.06
N ARG A 125 -11.58 -17.28 -13.91
CA ARG A 125 -10.99 -18.54 -13.46
C ARG A 125 -9.48 -18.36 -13.21
N ILE A 126 -8.99 -18.87 -12.09
CA ILE A 126 -7.56 -18.99 -11.80
C ILE A 126 -7.07 -20.31 -12.42
N GLY A 127 -6.08 -20.23 -13.31
CA GLY A 127 -5.43 -21.41 -13.90
C GLY A 127 -4.52 -22.13 -12.90
N ALA A 128 -4.09 -23.35 -13.22
CA ALA A 128 -3.25 -24.19 -12.35
C ALA A 128 -1.96 -23.47 -11.86
N TRP A 129 -1.30 -22.72 -12.73
CA TRP A 129 -0.12 -21.91 -12.37
C TRP A 129 -0.44 -20.77 -11.41
N GLY A 130 -1.63 -20.17 -11.49
CA GLY A 130 -2.07 -19.16 -10.55
C GLY A 130 -2.30 -19.74 -9.16
N TRP A 131 -2.92 -20.93 -9.08
CA TRP A 131 -3.06 -21.66 -7.82
C TRP A 131 -1.73 -22.07 -7.21
N LEU A 132 -0.77 -22.50 -8.05
CA LEU A 132 0.58 -22.82 -7.58
C LEU A 132 1.29 -21.58 -7.00
N GLY A 133 1.23 -20.44 -7.68
CA GLY A 133 1.78 -19.18 -7.18
C GLY A 133 1.13 -18.73 -5.86
N LEU A 134 -0.19 -18.86 -5.75
CA LEU A 134 -0.94 -18.60 -4.51
C LEU A 134 -0.46 -19.50 -3.36
N ALA A 135 -0.32 -20.81 -3.63
CA ALA A 135 0.12 -21.79 -2.63
C ALA A 135 1.55 -21.49 -2.16
N ILE A 136 2.47 -21.22 -3.08
CA ILE A 136 3.87 -20.86 -2.77
C ILE A 136 3.91 -19.58 -1.93
N GLY A 137 3.15 -18.54 -2.31
CA GLY A 137 3.08 -17.29 -1.56
C GLY A 137 2.56 -17.49 -0.14
N LEU A 138 1.48 -18.27 0.03
CA LEU A 138 0.90 -18.56 1.35
C LEU A 138 1.85 -19.38 2.24
N VAL A 139 2.57 -20.35 1.66
CA VAL A 139 3.60 -21.10 2.37
C VAL A 139 4.76 -20.19 2.78
N GLY A 140 5.23 -19.33 1.89
CA GLY A 140 6.30 -18.38 2.19
C GLY A 140 5.95 -17.44 3.35
N ILE A 141 4.72 -16.92 3.38
CA ILE A 141 4.22 -16.10 4.50
C ILE A 141 4.18 -16.91 5.79
N SER A 142 3.65 -18.14 5.74
CA SER A 142 3.56 -19.03 6.91
C SER A 142 4.92 -19.36 7.51
N LEU A 143 5.95 -19.54 6.68
CA LEU A 143 7.32 -19.83 7.14
C LEU A 143 7.99 -18.64 7.83
N ILE A 144 7.61 -17.41 7.51
CA ILE A 144 8.10 -16.21 8.21
C ILE A 144 7.35 -16.03 9.55
N GLY A 145 6.12 -16.56 9.62
CA GLY A 145 5.23 -16.60 10.79
C GLY A 145 5.61 -17.54 11.94
N LEU A 146 6.48 -18.52 11.68
CA LEU A 146 6.92 -19.57 12.60
C LEU A 146 8.20 -19.17 13.34
#